data_AF-A0A2T2NQ44-F1
#
_entry.id   AF-A0A2T2NQ44-F1
#
_cell.length_a   1.000
_cell.length_b   1.000
_cell.length_c   1.000
_cell.angle_alpha   90.00
_cell.angle_beta   90.00
_cell.angle_gamma   90.00
#
_symmetry.space_group_name_H-M   'P 1'
#
loop_
_entity.id
_entity.type
_entity.pdbx_description
1 polymer ?
#
loop_
_entity_poly.entity_id
_entity_poly.type
_entity_poly.pdbx_seq_one_letter_code
_entity_poly.pdbx_strand_id
1 'polypeptide(L)' 'LCLEMEAAGLMSRFPCLVVRDICDYVDSHKNTRWQAYGAGVAVAYAREVLVLM' A
#
# COMPACT_ATOMS: atom_id res chain seq x y z
N LEU A 1 -6.82 -0.19 -9.44
CA LEU A 1 -6.30 1.20 -9.51
C LEU A 1 -6.62 1.86 -8.16
N CYS A 2 -5.66 2.51 -7.51
CA CYS A 2 -5.82 3.11 -6.17
C CYS A 2 -5.07 4.45 -6.09
N LEU A 3 -5.50 5.33 -5.16
CA LEU A 3 -4.95 6.67 -4.97
C LEU A 3 -4.22 6.75 -3.63
N GLU A 4 -3.04 7.37 -3.62
CA GLU A 4 -2.23 7.68 -2.43
C GLU A 4 -1.20 8.76 -2.77
N MET A 5 -0.34 9.15 -1.83
CA MET A 5 0.47 10.37 -1.95
C MET A 5 1.98 10.13 -2.00
N GLU A 6 2.45 8.96 -1.57
CA GLU A 6 3.86 8.70 -1.25
C GLU A 6 4.60 7.99 -2.38
N ALA A 7 3.98 7.02 -3.05
CA ALA A 7 4.65 6.13 -3.99
C ALA A 7 5.13 6.85 -5.25
N ALA A 8 4.37 7.84 -5.73
CA ALA A 8 4.80 8.68 -6.85
C ALA A 8 6.16 9.37 -6.58
N GLY A 9 6.40 9.80 -5.33
CA GLY A 9 7.66 10.40 -4.92
C GLY A 9 8.82 9.40 -4.80
N LEU A 10 8.51 8.14 -4.48
CA LEU A 10 9.51 7.07 -4.36
C LEU A 10 9.94 6.51 -5.72
N MET A 11 8.97 6.24 -6.61
CA MET A 11 9.20 5.65 -7.93
C MET A 11 10.08 6.52 -8.84
N SER A 12 10.11 7.84 -8.62
CA SER A 12 10.97 8.76 -9.36
C SER A 12 12.43 8.78 -8.89
N ARG A 13 12.73 8.22 -7.71
CA ARG A 13 14.06 8.30 -7.06
C ARG A 13 14.87 7.02 -7.14
N PHE A 14 14.23 5.85 -7.16
CA PHE A 14 14.92 4.56 -7.27
C PHE A 14 13.98 3.45 -7.78
N PRO A 15 14.54 2.36 -8.35
CA PRO A 15 13.76 1.19 -8.72
C PRO A 15 13.11 0.58 -7.47
N CYS A 16 11.78 0.52 -7.44
CA CYS A 16 11.02 -0.01 -6.32
C CYS A 16 9.76 -0.73 -6.78
N LEU A 17 9.32 -1.70 -5.97
CA LEU A 17 8.03 -2.36 -6.10
C LEU A 17 7.10 -1.82 -5.01
N VAL A 18 5.93 -1.34 -5.40
CA VAL A 18 4.94 -0.76 -4.49
C VAL A 18 3.89 -1.81 -4.14
N VAL A 19 3.83 -2.20 -2.88
CA VAL A 19 2.81 -3.12 -2.32
C VAL A 19 1.91 -2.33 -1.38
N ARG A 20 0.59 -2.34 -1.65
CA ARG A 20 -0.41 -1.59 -0.87
C ARG A 20 -1.71 -2.36 -0.82
N ASP A 21 -2.47 -2.13 0.24
CA ASP A 21 -3.85 -2.59 0.35
C ASP A 21 -4.85 -1.44 0.16
N ILE A 22 -6.14 -1.76 0.01
CA ILE A 22 -7.23 -0.78 -0.10
C ILE A 22 -7.90 -0.65 1.27
N CYS A 23 -7.77 0.51 1.90
CA CYS A 23 -8.35 0.77 3.22
C CYS A 23 -9.51 1.77 3.23
N ASP A 24 -9.74 2.48 2.12
CA ASP A 24 -10.79 3.49 1.97
C ASP A 24 -11.22 3.63 0.50
N TYR A 25 -12.40 4.19 0.26
CA TYR A 25 -12.95 4.39 -1.09
C TYR A 25 -12.57 5.72 -1.73
N VAL A 26 -11.86 6.60 -0.99
CA VAL A 26 -11.46 7.92 -1.47
C VAL A 26 -12.68 8.77 -1.86
N ASP A 27 -13.78 8.59 -1.14
CA ASP A 27 -14.93 9.47 -1.19
C ASP A 27 -14.84 10.51 -0.06
N SER A 28 -15.92 11.27 0.16
CA SER A 28 -15.97 12.25 1.25
C SER A 28 -15.95 11.61 2.65
N HIS A 29 -16.19 10.31 2.76
CA HIS A 29 -16.34 9.59 4.02
C HIS A 29 -15.07 8.81 4.36
N LYS A 30 -14.04 9.56 4.77
CA LYS A 30 -12.75 8.97 5.16
C LYS A 30 -12.92 7.89 6.24
N ASN A 31 -12.55 6.65 5.90
CA ASN A 31 -12.57 5.54 6.84
C ASN A 31 -11.14 5.08 7.19
N THR A 32 -10.71 5.31 8.43
CA THR A 32 -9.37 4.91 8.90
C THR A 32 -9.37 3.57 9.63
N ARG A 33 -10.53 2.97 9.88
CA ARG A 33 -10.66 1.75 10.71
C ARG A 33 -9.92 0.56 10.11
N TRP A 34 -9.87 0.47 8.79
CA TRP A 34 -9.27 -0.65 8.07
C TRP A 34 -7.76 -0.48 7.80
N GLN A 35 -7.18 0.68 8.12
CA GLN A 35 -5.78 0.97 7.80
C GLN A 35 -4.80 -0.01 8.47
N ALA A 36 -5.00 -0.32 9.75
CA ALA A 36 -4.14 -1.24 10.48
C ALA A 36 -4.23 -2.68 9.92
N TYR A 37 -5.45 -3.12 9.57
CA TYR A 37 -5.67 -4.42 8.94
C TYR A 37 -5.00 -4.48 7.56
N GLY A 38 -5.24 -3.48 6.71
CA GLY A 38 -4.66 -3.44 5.38
C GLY A 38 -3.15 -3.31 5.37
N ALA A 39 -2.57 -2.56 6.32
CA ALA A 39 -1.13 -2.52 6.53
C ALA A 39 -0.58 -3.92 6.88
N GLY A 40 -1.26 -4.68 7.74
CA GLY A 40 -0.89 -6.05 8.08
C GLY A 40 -0.89 -6.98 6.86
N VAL A 41 -1.92 -6.89 6.03
CA VAL A 41 -2.03 -7.69 4.78
C VAL A 41 -0.92 -7.32 3.79
N ALA A 42 -0.70 -6.02 3.56
CA ALA A 42 0.34 -5.54 2.66
C ALA A 42 1.75 -5.99 3.11
N VAL A 43 2.03 -5.93 4.42
CA VAL A 43 3.30 -6.42 5.01
C VAL A 43 3.45 -7.92 4.84
N ALA A 44 2.40 -8.70 5.12
CA ALA A 44 2.44 -10.15 4.93
C ALA A 44 2.74 -10.52 3.47
N TYR A 45 2.06 -9.87 2.51
CA TYR A 45 2.34 -10.09 1.09
C TYR A 45 3.76 -9.66 0.70
N ALA A 46 4.20 -8.48 1.14
CA ALA A 46 5.56 -8.00 0.85
C ALA A 46 6.64 -8.96 1.40
N ARG A 47 6.42 -9.54 2.58
CA ARG A 47 7.30 -10.57 3.15
C ARG A 47 7.41 -11.78 2.24
N GLU A 48 6.28 -12.32 1.77
CA GLU A 48 6.29 -13.50 0.89
C GLU A 48 6.96 -13.20 -0.44
N VAL A 49 6.73 -12.00 -1.02
CA VAL A 49 7.44 -11.56 -2.22
C VAL A 49 8.97 -11.57 -2.01
N LEU A 50 9.46 -11.08 -0.87
CA LEU A 50 10.88 -11.06 -0.56
C LEU A 50 11.48 -12.46 -0.33
N VAL A 51 10.69 -13.40 0.18
CA VAL A 51 11.14 -14.79 0.41
C VAL A 51 11.13 -15.61 -0.87
N LEU A 52 10.27 -15.26 -1.85
CA LEU A 52 10.14 -15.96 -3.13
C LEU A 52 11.03 -15.37 -4.26
N MET A 53 11.64 -14.21 -4.02
CA MET A 53 12.65 -13.61 -4.91
C MET A 53 14.05 -14.13 -4.60
#